data_AF-A0A959HDJ1-F1
#
_entry.id   AF-A0A959HDJ1-F1
#
_cell.length_a   1.000
_cell.length_b   1.000
_cell.length_c   1.000
_cell.angle_alpha   90.00
_cell.angle_beta   90.00
_cell.angle_gamma   90.00
#
_symmetry.space_group_name_H-M   'P 1'
#
loop_
_entity.id
_entity.type
_entity.pdbx_description
1 polymer ?
#
loop_
_entity_poly.entity_id
_entity_poly.type
_entity_poly.pdbx_seq_one_letter_code
_entity_poly.pdbx_strand_id
1 'polypeptide(L)'
;DNCFDPECFQCLAAPGTRWAYHNSAYRIVQDVMEEATGIGKNIYTFTRLGNRIGMAGLWFDYIFYSRARDMARFGLFTLARGNWNGTAVLSDTAYFNAMTNSSQPVNPSYGYLWWLNGKPSYM
;
A
#
# COMPACT_ATOMS: atom_id res chain seq x y z
N ASP A 1 4.17 2.92 16.37
CA ASP A 1 5.23 2.02 16.82
C ASP A 1 6.04 1.56 15.61
N ASN A 2 7.37 1.62 15.68
CA ASN A 2 8.30 1.28 14.59
C ASN A 2 9.23 0.10 14.98
N CYS A 3 8.91 -0.62 16.05
CA CYS A 3 9.65 -1.79 16.49
C CYS A 3 9.33 -3.03 15.64
N PHE A 4 10.34 -3.85 15.34
CA PHE A 4 10.21 -5.09 14.56
C PHE A 4 10.53 -6.36 15.36
N ASP A 5 10.91 -6.23 16.63
CA ASP A 5 11.17 -7.39 17.48
C ASP A 5 9.86 -8.17 17.74
N PRO A 6 9.90 -9.51 17.88
CA PRO A 6 8.70 -10.32 18.13
C PRO A 6 7.86 -9.83 19.30
N GLU A 7 8.51 -9.32 20.35
CA GLU A 7 7.88 -8.79 21.56
C GLU A 7 7.01 -7.55 21.30
N CYS A 8 7.23 -6.86 20.17
CA CYS A 8 6.44 -5.72 19.73
C CYS A 8 5.16 -6.11 18.99
N PHE A 9 4.99 -7.39 18.64
CA PHE A 9 3.78 -7.93 17.99
C PHE A 9 2.85 -8.63 18.98
N GLN A 10 2.52 -7.95 20.08
CA GLN A 10 1.60 -8.51 21.08
C GLN A 10 0.16 -8.55 20.56
N CYS A 11 -0.48 -9.70 20.69
CA CYS A 11 -1.88 -9.88 20.33
C CYS A 11 -2.78 -9.24 21.41
N LEU A 12 -3.29 -8.04 21.14
CA LEU A 12 -4.19 -7.31 22.05
C LEU A 12 -5.68 -7.70 21.89
N ALA A 13 -6.05 -8.25 20.73
CA ALA A 13 -7.42 -8.66 20.40
C ALA A 13 -7.39 -9.67 19.25
N ALA A 14 -8.47 -10.45 19.11
CA ALA A 14 -8.60 -11.38 17.99
C ALA A 14 -8.60 -10.65 16.62
N PRO A 15 -8.09 -11.28 15.55
CA PRO A 15 -8.12 -10.69 14.22
C PRO A 15 -9.54 -10.30 13.80
N GLY A 16 -9.70 -9.09 13.25
CA GLY A 16 -10.98 -8.58 12.77
C GLY A 16 -11.92 -8.01 13.84
N THR A 17 -11.57 -8.07 15.14
CA THR A 17 -12.44 -7.55 16.21
C THR A 17 -12.02 -6.17 16.71
N ARG A 18 -10.84 -5.68 16.34
CA ARG A 18 -10.31 -4.36 16.71
C ARG A 18 -9.51 -3.78 15.54
N TRP A 19 -9.68 -2.48 15.29
CA TRP A 19 -8.84 -1.73 14.36
C TRP A 19 -7.79 -0.92 15.12
N ALA A 20 -6.55 -0.93 14.62
CA ALA A 20 -5.49 -0.06 15.11
C ALA A 20 -4.45 0.16 14.00
N TYR A 21 -4.02 1.40 13.80
CA TYR A 21 -2.94 1.70 12.87
C TYR A 21 -1.59 1.26 13.47
N HIS A 22 -0.83 0.46 12.72
CA HIS A 22 0.44 -0.09 13.19
C HIS A 22 1.49 -0.05 12.08
N ASN A 23 2.56 0.75 12.26
CA ASN A 23 3.56 0.93 11.20
C ASN A 23 4.32 -0.36 10.89
N SER A 24 4.86 -1.02 11.91
CA SER A 24 5.67 -2.23 11.69
C SER A 24 4.90 -3.34 10.96
N ALA A 25 3.62 -3.52 11.27
CA ALA A 25 2.78 -4.53 10.65
C ALA A 25 2.66 -4.36 9.13
N TYR A 26 2.37 -3.15 8.62
CA TYR A 26 2.33 -2.95 7.17
C TYR A 26 3.73 -2.87 6.54
N ARG A 27 4.76 -2.48 7.29
CA ARG A 27 6.15 -2.47 6.80
C ARG A 27 6.65 -3.88 6.51
N ILE A 28 6.29 -4.86 7.34
CA ILE A 28 6.60 -6.29 7.11
C ILE A 28 6.01 -6.80 5.79
N VAL A 29 4.89 -6.24 5.31
CA VAL A 29 4.34 -6.61 3.98
C VAL A 29 5.36 -6.32 2.87
N GLN A 30 6.22 -5.31 3.03
CA GLN A 30 7.30 -5.04 2.07
C GLN A 30 8.31 -6.19 2.05
N ASP A 31 8.65 -6.75 3.22
CA ASP A 31 9.61 -7.86 3.34
C ASP A 31 9.01 -9.17 2.81
N VAL A 32 7.72 -9.42 3.09
CA VAL A 32 6.98 -10.55 2.50
C VAL A 32 6.96 -10.47 0.99
N MET A 33 6.82 -9.26 0.42
CA MET A 33 6.87 -9.07 -1.03
C MET A 33 8.27 -9.34 -1.59
N GLU A 34 9.33 -8.88 -0.92
CA GLU A 34 10.71 -9.17 -1.33
C GLU A 34 10.99 -10.68 -1.31
N GLU A 35 10.57 -11.39 -0.25
CA GLU A 35 10.72 -12.84 -0.11
C GLU A 35 9.91 -13.61 -1.16
N ALA A 36 8.63 -13.27 -1.33
CA ALA A 36 7.73 -13.97 -2.26
C ALA A 36 8.13 -13.79 -3.73
N THR A 37 8.83 -12.69 -4.06
CA THR A 37 9.23 -12.38 -5.43
C THR A 37 10.69 -12.69 -5.71
N GLY A 38 11.53 -12.81 -4.67
CA GLY A 38 12.99 -12.86 -4.78
C GLY A 38 13.61 -11.56 -5.31
N ILE A 39 12.85 -10.45 -5.33
CA ILE A 39 13.28 -9.17 -5.92
C ILE A 39 13.20 -8.09 -4.85
N GLY A 40 14.32 -7.37 -4.65
CA GLY A 40 14.36 -6.23 -3.73
C GLY A 40 13.38 -5.12 -4.10
N LYS A 41 12.78 -4.46 -3.10
CA LYS A 41 11.66 -3.51 -3.22
C LYS A 41 11.93 -2.31 -4.13
N ASN A 42 13.19 -1.86 -4.18
CA ASN A 42 13.62 -0.82 -5.13
C ASN A 42 13.48 -1.28 -6.58
N ILE A 43 14.00 -2.47 -6.90
CA ILE A 43 13.93 -3.04 -8.25
C ILE A 43 12.48 -3.41 -8.58
N TYR A 44 11.76 -4.01 -7.63
CA TYR A 44 10.37 -4.40 -7.83
C TYR A 44 9.49 -3.18 -8.14
N THR A 45 9.57 -2.13 -7.31
CA THR A 45 8.78 -0.89 -7.51
C THR A 45 9.14 -0.22 -8.83
N PHE A 46 10.44 -0.13 -9.17
CA PHE A 46 10.87 0.47 -10.42
C PHE A 46 10.36 -0.30 -11.64
N THR A 47 10.49 -1.63 -11.66
CA THR A 47 10.15 -2.45 -12.84
C THR A 47 8.65 -2.71 -13.00
N ARG A 48 7.90 -2.76 -11.89
CA ARG A 48 6.45 -3.04 -11.91
C ARG A 48 5.61 -1.79 -12.05
N LEU A 49 6.14 -0.63 -11.67
CA LEU A 49 5.40 0.63 -11.64
C LEU A 49 6.21 1.81 -12.17
N GLY A 50 7.37 2.09 -11.56
CA GLY A 50 8.14 3.33 -11.80
C GLY A 50 8.45 3.59 -13.28
N ASN A 51 9.04 2.61 -13.97
CA ASN A 51 9.36 2.70 -15.39
C ASN A 51 8.12 2.78 -16.30
N ARG A 52 6.97 2.25 -15.86
CA ARG A 52 5.72 2.24 -16.64
C ARG A 52 4.99 3.57 -16.59
N ILE A 53 5.02 4.24 -15.44
CA ILE A 53 4.31 5.51 -15.25
C ILE A 53 5.22 6.74 -15.25
N GLY A 54 6.53 6.56 -15.44
CA GLY A 54 7.52 7.66 -15.39
C GLY A 54 7.70 8.24 -13.99
N MET A 55 7.61 7.39 -12.96
CA MET A 55 7.80 7.73 -11.55
C MET A 55 9.17 7.25 -11.08
N ALA A 56 9.94 8.13 -10.45
CA ALA A 56 11.22 7.80 -9.83
C ALA A 56 11.17 7.97 -8.30
N GLY A 57 11.91 7.13 -7.59
CA GLY A 57 12.09 7.20 -6.14
C GLY A 57 12.90 6.02 -5.60
N LEU A 58 13.11 6.01 -4.29
CA LEU A 58 13.92 5.03 -3.58
C LEU A 58 13.26 4.67 -2.25
N TRP A 59 13.13 3.38 -1.97
CA TRP A 59 12.88 2.86 -0.65
C TRP A 59 14.16 2.84 0.18
N PHE A 60 14.12 3.52 1.32
CA PHE A 60 15.16 3.52 2.34
C PHE A 60 14.48 3.49 3.72
N ASP A 61 14.87 2.55 4.59
CA ASP A 61 14.26 2.35 5.91
C ASP A 61 12.72 2.32 5.87
N TYR A 62 12.17 1.50 4.96
CA TYR A 62 10.73 1.33 4.71
C TYR A 62 9.97 2.59 4.25
N ILE A 63 10.68 3.70 3.98
CA ILE A 63 10.12 4.97 3.50
C ILE A 63 10.45 5.13 2.02
N PHE A 64 9.45 5.51 1.23
CA PHE A 64 9.64 5.84 -0.18
C PHE A 64 9.96 7.32 -0.37
N TYR A 65 11.20 7.62 -0.72
CA TYR A 65 11.66 8.96 -1.06
C TYR A 65 11.46 9.22 -2.54
N SER A 66 10.74 10.29 -2.90
CA SER A 66 10.50 10.69 -4.28
C SER A 66 10.21 12.18 -4.38
N ARG A 67 10.18 12.72 -5.62
CA ARG A 67 9.78 14.11 -5.85
C ARG A 67 8.25 14.19 -5.81
N ALA A 68 7.71 15.33 -5.39
CA ALA A 68 6.26 15.57 -5.39
C ALA A 68 5.61 15.28 -6.76
N ARG A 69 6.29 15.61 -7.86
CA ARG A 69 5.82 15.33 -9.23
C ARG A 69 5.69 13.82 -9.52
N ASP A 70 6.57 13.00 -8.97
CA ASP A 70 6.53 11.54 -9.15
C ASP A 70 5.37 10.93 -8.35
N MET A 71 5.14 11.40 -7.12
CA MET A 71 3.93 11.02 -6.37
C MET A 71 2.64 11.49 -7.03
N ALA A 72 2.63 12.65 -7.68
CA ALA A 72 1.47 13.10 -8.45
C ALA A 72 1.16 12.14 -9.63
N ARG A 73 2.19 11.53 -10.25
CA ARG A 73 1.98 10.48 -11.27
C ARG A 73 1.36 9.23 -10.67
N PHE A 74 1.79 8.81 -9.48
CA PHE A 74 1.13 7.72 -8.76
C PHE A 74 -0.36 8.02 -8.51
N GLY A 75 -0.68 9.25 -8.08
CA GLY A 75 -2.06 9.72 -7.94
C GLY A 75 -2.87 9.67 -9.24
N LEU A 76 -2.31 10.18 -10.35
CA LEU A 76 -2.95 10.12 -11.67
C LEU A 76 -3.16 8.68 -12.14
N PHE A 77 -2.18 7.80 -11.89
CA PHE A 77 -2.25 6.38 -12.20
C PHE A 77 -3.39 5.69 -11.45
N THR A 78 -3.52 5.94 -10.15
CA THR A 78 -4.63 5.42 -9.34
C THR A 78 -5.97 6.01 -9.78
N LEU A 79 -6.04 7.31 -10.10
CA LEU A 79 -7.25 7.96 -10.62
C LEU A 79 -7.70 7.33 -11.95
N ALA A 80 -6.76 6.96 -12.80
CA ALA A 80 -6.98 6.23 -14.04
C ALA A 80 -7.21 4.71 -13.84
N ARG A 81 -7.46 4.27 -12.60
CA ARG A 81 -7.77 2.88 -12.23
C ARG A 81 -6.74 1.86 -12.72
N GLY A 82 -5.46 2.20 -12.67
CA GLY A 82 -4.42 1.28 -13.08
C GLY A 82 -4.08 1.30 -14.57
N ASN A 83 -4.77 2.14 -15.37
CA ASN A 83 -4.42 2.36 -16.77
C ASN A 83 -3.44 3.54 -16.90
N TRP A 84 -2.40 3.37 -17.70
CA TRP A 84 -1.46 4.42 -18.04
C TRP A 84 -1.23 4.46 -19.54
N ASN A 85 -1.65 5.55 -20.19
CA ASN A 85 -1.52 5.75 -21.63
C ASN A 85 -2.05 4.57 -22.47
N GLY A 86 -3.24 4.05 -22.11
CA GLY A 86 -3.87 2.90 -22.78
C GLY A 86 -3.39 1.53 -22.29
N THR A 87 -2.30 1.46 -21.52
CA THR A 87 -1.77 0.20 -20.99
C THR A 87 -2.33 -0.10 -19.60
N ALA A 88 -2.93 -1.28 -19.41
CA ALA A 88 -3.38 -1.74 -18.10
C ALA A 88 -2.18 -2.24 -17.27
N VAL A 89 -1.59 -1.36 -16.46
CA VAL A 89 -0.44 -1.68 -15.60
C VAL A 89 -0.87 -2.41 -14.33
N LEU A 90 -2.02 -2.03 -13.75
CA LEU A 90 -2.74 -2.83 -12.75
C LEU A 90 -4.02 -3.34 -13.42
N SER A 91 -3.99 -4.59 -13.87
CA SER A 91 -5.11 -5.23 -14.57
C SER A 91 -6.12 -5.90 -13.64
N ASP A 92 -5.76 -6.13 -12.38
CA ASP A 92 -6.66 -6.73 -11.39
C ASP A 92 -7.67 -5.70 -10.88
N THR A 93 -8.83 -5.70 -11.52
CA THR A 93 -9.95 -4.81 -11.19
C THR A 93 -10.61 -5.18 -9.87
N ALA A 94 -10.58 -6.46 -9.47
CA ALA A 94 -11.11 -6.91 -8.19
C ALA A 94 -10.27 -6.35 -7.03
N TYR A 95 -8.93 -6.44 -7.16
CA TYR A 95 -8.01 -5.82 -6.22
C TYR A 95 -8.20 -4.30 -6.16
N PHE A 96 -8.29 -3.61 -7.31
CA PHE A 96 -8.53 -2.16 -7.33
C PHE A 96 -9.82 -1.76 -6.61
N ASN A 97 -10.90 -2.51 -6.84
CA ASN A 97 -12.17 -2.30 -6.16
C ASN A 97 -12.05 -2.55 -4.65
N ALA A 98 -11.34 -3.60 -4.23
CA ALA A 98 -11.14 -3.91 -2.82
C ALA A 98 -10.27 -2.86 -2.11
N MET A 99 -9.21 -2.35 -2.73
CA MET A 99 -8.35 -1.33 -2.11
C MET A 99 -9.04 0.03 -1.95
N THR A 100 -10.02 0.36 -2.80
CA THR A 100 -10.75 1.64 -2.78
C THR A 100 -12.13 1.56 -2.13
N ASN A 101 -12.47 0.42 -1.50
CA ASN A 101 -13.69 0.24 -0.71
C ASN A 101 -13.37 -0.26 0.70
N SER A 102 -14.37 -0.16 1.58
CA SER A 102 -14.27 -0.60 2.97
C SER A 102 -13.88 -2.07 3.00
N SER A 103 -12.70 -2.38 3.55
CA SER A 103 -12.13 -3.73 3.54
C SER A 103 -12.64 -4.60 4.69
N GLN A 104 -13.20 -3.97 5.73
CA GLN A 104 -13.65 -4.63 6.95
C GLN A 104 -14.65 -3.73 7.72
N PRO A 105 -15.54 -4.31 8.56
CA PRO A 105 -16.61 -3.56 9.22
C PRO A 105 -16.16 -2.74 10.45
N VAL A 106 -15.05 -3.10 11.08
CA VAL A 106 -14.51 -2.42 12.27
C VAL A 106 -13.81 -1.08 11.98
N ASN A 107 -13.47 -0.75 10.74
CA ASN A 107 -13.15 0.63 10.32
C ASN A 107 -13.54 0.79 8.84
N PRO A 108 -14.76 1.30 8.56
CA PRO A 108 -15.24 1.43 7.20
C PRO A 108 -14.48 2.47 6.38
N SER A 109 -13.70 3.36 7.01
CA SER A 109 -12.84 4.34 6.34
C SER A 109 -11.48 3.79 5.92
N TYR A 110 -11.27 2.47 5.93
CA TYR A 110 -10.00 1.87 5.54
C TYR A 110 -10.15 0.75 4.51
N GLY A 111 -9.41 0.88 3.40
CA GLY A 111 -9.23 -0.15 2.37
C GLY A 111 -7.91 -0.90 2.56
N TYR A 112 -7.32 -1.39 1.47
CA TYR A 112 -6.00 -2.02 1.50
C TYR A 112 -4.87 -0.97 1.56
N LEU A 113 -4.58 -0.50 2.77
CA LEU A 113 -3.63 0.58 3.04
C LEU A 113 -4.05 1.96 2.51
N TRP A 114 -5.35 2.16 2.23
CA TRP A 114 -5.92 3.44 1.82
C TRP A 114 -6.91 3.96 2.85
N TRP A 115 -6.77 5.22 3.22
CA TRP A 115 -7.82 5.96 3.91
C TRP A 115 -8.89 6.38 2.92
N LEU A 116 -10.15 6.08 3.23
CA LEU A 116 -11.29 6.28 2.34
C LEU A 116 -12.12 7.48 2.81
N ASN A 117 -12.03 8.56 2.05
CA ASN A 117 -12.82 9.77 2.31
C ASN A 117 -14.31 9.52 2.03
N GLY A 118 -15.19 10.19 2.78
CA GLY A 118 -16.65 10.11 2.58
C GLY A 118 -17.32 8.87 3.19
N LYS A 119 -16.62 8.14 4.07
CA LYS A 119 -17.16 7.02 4.86
C LYS A 119 -17.65 7.53 6.24
N PRO A 120 -18.61 6.83 6.87
CA PRO A 120 -19.34 7.35 8.02
C PRO A 120 -18.50 7.51 9.30
N SER A 121 -17.37 6.81 9.43
CA SER A 121 -16.50 6.91 10.60
C SER A 121 -15.07 6.48 10.31
N TYR A 122 -14.11 7.25 10.82
CA TYR A 122 -12.75 6.79 11.07
C TYR A 122 -12.63 6.58 12.59
N MET A 123 -12.01 5.47 13.01
CA MET A 123 -11.69 5.20 14.41
C MET A 123 -10.23 5.46 14.68
#